data_AF-A0A8T4Y2G6-F1
#
_entry.id   AF-A0A8T4Y2G6-F1
#
_cell.length_a   1.000
_cell.length_b   1.000
_cell.length_c   1.000
_cell.angle_alpha   90.00
_cell.angle_beta   90.00
_cell.angle_gamma   90.00
#
_symmetry.space_group_name_H-M   'P 1'
#
loop_
_entity.id
_entity.type
_entity.pdbx_description
1 polymer ?
#
loop_
_entity_poly.entity_id
_entity_poly.type
_entity_poly.pdbx_seq_one_letter_code
_entity_poly.pdbx_strand_id
1 'polypeptide(L)' 'MNEEKAKIWIFRDYERCSGCRRCEIACSLKHEGRIWPEASRVRVFMLIPGLEIPHLCTQCPDYPCISACLFKALTIDE' A
#
# COMPACT_ATOMS: atom_id res chain seq x y z
N MET A 1 10.37 -29.18 -4.63
CA MET A 1 10.54 -28.22 -5.74
C MET A 1 9.60 -27.09 -5.39
N ASN A 2 10.12 -26.12 -4.63
CA ASN A 2 9.29 -25.15 -3.91
C ASN A 2 8.65 -24.21 -4.92
N GLU A 3 7.32 -24.20 -4.97
CA GLU A 3 6.54 -23.21 -5.68
C GLU A 3 6.74 -21.86 -4.97
N GLU A 4 7.78 -21.13 -5.36
CA GLU A 4 7.91 -19.71 -5.01
C GLU A 4 6.77 -18.96 -5.70
N LYS A 5 5.63 -18.87 -5.01
CA LYS A 5 4.49 -18.05 -5.45
C LYS A 5 4.99 -16.65 -5.77
N ALA A 6 4.64 -16.18 -6.96
CA ALA A 6 5.13 -14.92 -7.49
C ALA A 6 4.69 -13.75 -6.58
N LYS A 7 5.65 -13.11 -5.91
CA LYS A 7 5.40 -11.89 -5.14
C LYS A 7 4.85 -10.80 -6.07
N ILE A 8 3.63 -10.35 -5.81
CA ILE A 8 3.00 -9.28 -6.58
C ILE A 8 3.67 -7.96 -6.19
N TRP A 9 4.44 -7.40 -7.12
CA TRP A 9 5.03 -6.07 -6.97
C TRP A 9 4.24 -5.02 -7.75
N ILE A 10 3.78 -3.99 -7.06
CA ILE A 10 3.06 -2.87 -7.67
C ILE A 10 4.05 -1.75 -7.95
N PHE A 11 4.46 -1.64 -9.22
CA PHE A 11 5.29 -0.53 -9.72
C PHE A 11 4.53 0.81 -9.62
N ARG A 12 5.26 1.87 -9.26
CA ARG A 12 4.73 3.22 -9.06
C ARG A 12 5.62 4.19 -9.82
N ASP A 13 5.06 4.82 -10.85
CA ASP A 13 5.71 5.91 -11.56
C ASP A 13 5.32 7.23 -10.88
N TYR A 14 6.25 7.79 -10.11
CA TYR A 14 6.02 9.01 -9.34
C TYR A 14 5.90 10.25 -10.23
N GLU A 15 6.58 10.30 -11.38
CA GLU A 15 6.51 11.43 -12.30
C GLU A 15 5.12 11.56 -12.94
N ARG A 16 4.38 10.44 -13.02
CA ARG A 16 3.00 10.41 -13.52
C ARG A 16 1.94 10.55 -12.44
N CYS A 17 2.33 10.70 -11.17
CA CYS A 17 1.37 10.89 -10.09
C CYS A 17 0.96 12.36 -10.00
N SER A 18 -0.30 12.66 -10.32
CA SER A 18 -0.87 14.02 -10.24
C SER A 18 -1.45 14.39 -8.87
N GLY A 19 -1.36 13.50 -7.87
CA GLY A 19 -1.96 13.76 -6.56
C GLY A 19 -3.48 13.68 -6.52
N CYS A 20 -4.13 13.06 -7.51
CA CYS A 20 -5.60 13.05 -7.61
C CYS A 20 -6.34 12.24 -6.53
N ARG A 21 -5.62 11.50 -5.67
CA ARG A 21 -6.13 10.69 -4.54
C ARG A 21 -7.23 9.66 -4.86
N ARG A 22 -7.46 9.37 -6.14
CA ARG A 22 -8.42 8.33 -6.56
C ARG A 22 -8.05 6.93 -6.06
N CYS A 23 -6.75 6.66 -5.93
CA CYS A 23 -6.25 5.42 -5.33
C CYS A 23 -6.68 5.27 -3.87
N GLU A 24 -6.74 6.35 -3.10
CA GLU A 24 -7.19 6.32 -1.71
C GLU A 24 -8.68 5.96 -1.63
N ILE A 25 -9.49 6.61 -2.46
CA ILE A 25 -10.94 6.41 -2.58
C ILE A 25 -11.26 4.99 -3.04
N ALA A 26 -10.59 4.50 -4.09
CA ALA A 26 -10.81 3.16 -4.62
C ALA A 26 -10.52 2.09 -3.57
N CYS A 27 -9.42 2.26 -2.81
CA CYS A 27 -9.05 1.35 -1.74
C CYS A 27 -10.07 1.39 -0.58
N SER A 28 -10.50 2.57 -0.12
CA SER A 28 -11.50 2.65 0.94
C SER A 28 -12.86 2.08 0.51
N LEU A 29 -13.29 2.34 -0.72
CA LEU A 29 -14.52 1.76 -1.25
C LEU A 29 -14.45 0.23 -1.29
N LYS A 30 -13.30 -0.33 -1.69
CA LYS A 30 -13.12 -1.79 -1.78
C LYS A 30 -13.12 -2.47 -0.41
N HIS A 31 -12.48 -1.88 0.59
CA HIS A 31 -12.29 -2.53 1.90
C HIS A 31 -13.31 -2.11 2.96
N GLU A 32 -13.74 -0.85 2.93
CA GLU A 32 -14.62 -0.27 3.95
C GLU A 32 -16.06 -0.07 3.45
N GLY A 33 -16.30 -0.22 2.14
CA GLY A 33 -17.62 -0.04 1.52
C GLY A 33 -18.11 1.41 1.44
N ARG A 34 -17.25 2.37 1.78
CA ARG A 34 -17.57 3.81 1.77
C ARG A 34 -16.37 4.66 1.36
N ILE A 35 -16.65 5.89 0.94
CA ILE A 35 -15.61 6.88 0.67
C ILE A 35 -15.08 7.37 2.02
N TRP A 36 -13.96 6.79 2.44
CA TRP A 36 -13.25 7.16 3.66
C TRP A 36 -11.74 7.12 3.40
N PRO A 37 -11.17 8.17 2.77
CA PRO A 37 -9.75 8.22 2.44
C PRO A 37 -8.84 7.96 3.63
N GLU A 38 -9.27 8.33 4.84
CA GLU A 38 -8.48 8.12 6.06
C GLU A 38 -8.31 6.65 6.47
N ALA A 39 -9.26 5.79 6.12
CA ALA A 39 -9.16 4.35 6.34
C ALA A 39 -8.45 3.62 5.18
N SER A 40 -8.00 4.36 4.16
CA SER A 40 -7.32 3.78 3.02
C SER A 40 -5.95 3.19 3.37
N ARG A 41 -5.62 2.06 2.74
CA ARG A 41 -4.30 1.39 2.84
C ARG A 41 -3.26 2.00 1.89
N VAL A 42 -3.66 2.99 1.09
CA VAL A 42 -2.80 3.80 0.21
C VAL A 42 -2.87 5.25 0.66
N ARG A 43 -1.74 5.95 0.68
CA ARG A 43 -1.65 7.37 1.05
C ARG A 43 -0.79 8.15 0.10
N VAL A 44 -1.28 9.29 -0.37
CA VAL A 44 -0.51 10.21 -1.21
C VAL A 44 0.00 11.35 -0.34
N PHE A 45 1.33 11.43 -0.23
CA PHE A 45 2.01 12.51 0.48
C PHE A 45 2.42 13.60 -0.51
N MET A 46 2.04 14.83 -0.22
CA MET A 46 2.52 16.02 -0.90
C MET A 46 3.59 16.67 -0.02
N LEU A 47 4.87 16.40 -0.29
CA LEU A 47 5.97 16.91 0.52
C LEU A 47 6.24 18.40 0.23
N ILE A 48 6.14 18.75 -1.05
CA ILE A 48 6.17 20.10 -1.59
C ILE A 48 5.15 20.16 -2.74
N PRO A 49 4.63 21.34 -3.09
CA PRO A 49 3.74 21.47 -4.24
C PRO A 49 4.36 20.86 -5.50
N GLY A 50 3.64 19.94 -6.15
CA GLY A 50 4.10 19.27 -7.37
C GLY A 50 4.90 17.97 -7.15
N LEU A 51 5.19 17.57 -5.90
CA LEU A 51 5.79 16.28 -5.59
C LEU A 51 4.82 15.41 -4.79
N GLU A 52 4.13 14.53 -5.52
CA GLU A 52 3.08 13.64 -4.99
C GLU A 52 3.61 12.20 -4.93
N ILE A 53 3.74 11.66 -3.73
CA ILE A 53 4.30 10.32 -3.51
C ILE A 53 3.22 9.39 -2.95
N PRO A 54 2.66 8.48 -3.77
CA PRO A 54 1.77 7.42 -3.30
C PRO A 54 2.58 6.36 -2.54
N HIS A 55 2.34 6.29 -1.24
CA HIS A 55 2.89 5.34 -0.30
C HIS A 55 1.84 4.27 0.05
N LEU A 56 2.24 3.01 -0.05
CA LEU A 56 1.44 1.83 0.28
C LEU A 56 2.37 0.67 0.61
N CYS A 57 1.83 -0.39 1.21
CA CYS A 57 2.58 -1.61 1.47
C CYS A 57 3.34 -2.06 0.21
N THR A 58 4.66 -2.24 0.34
CA THR A 58 5.53 -2.67 -0.75
C THR A 58 5.58 -4.19 -0.89
N GLN A 59 4.95 -4.93 0.02
CA GLN A 59 5.07 -6.38 0.12
C GLN A 59 6.56 -6.78 0.16
N CYS A 60 7.25 -6.25 1.18
CA CYS A 60 8.69 -6.44 1.36
C CYS A 60 9.08 -7.92 1.28
N PRO A 61 10.26 -8.26 0.74
CA PRO A 61 10.64 -9.65 0.60
C PRO A 61 10.83 -10.39 1.93
N ASP A 62 11.23 -9.66 2.96
CA ASP A 62 11.65 -10.09 4.30
C ASP A 62 10.64 -9.73 5.42
N TYR A 63 9.63 -8.92 5.12
CA TYR A 63 8.53 -8.54 6.03
C TYR A 63 8.96 -8.19 7.48
N PRO A 64 9.82 -7.17 7.68
CA PRO A 64 10.31 -6.80 9.01
C PRO A 64 9.17 -6.44 9.98
N CYS A 65 8.08 -5.87 9.47
CA CYS A 65 6.89 -5.53 10.25
C CYS A 65 6.23 -6.75 10.94
N ILE A 66 6.30 -7.94 10.34
CA ILE A 66 5.74 -9.17 10.91
C ILE A 66 6.62 -9.64 12.06
N SER A 67 7.93 -9.67 11.85
CA SER A 67 8.90 -10.07 12.89
C SER A 67 8.87 -9.15 14.12
N ALA A 68 8.60 -7.86 13.93
CA ALA A 68 8.51 -6.88 14.99
C ALA A 68 7.19 -6.95 15.79
N CYS A 69 6.17 -7.65 15.29
CA CYS A 69 4.84 -7.68 15.92
C CYS A 69 4.80 -8.65 17.11
N LEU A 70 4.94 -8.12 18.34
CA LEU A 70 4.90 -8.91 19.58
C LEU A 70 3.62 -9.73 19.76
N PHE A 71 2.49 -9.19 19.31
CA PHE A 71 1.18 -9.81 19.45
C PHE A 71 0.80 -10.71 18.27
N LYS A 72 1.69 -10.90 17.29
CA LYS A 72 1.48 -11.75 16.11
C LYS A 72 0.18 -11.44 15.34
N ALA A 73 -0.16 -10.16 15.24
CA ALA A 73 -1.37 -9.70 14.56
C ALA A 73 -1.23 -9.63 13.02
N LEU A 74 -0.01 -9.81 12.49
CA LEU A 74 0.28 -9.73 11.07
C LEU A 74 0.72 -11.09 10.53
N THR A 75 0.18 -11.48 9.38
CA THR A 75 0.51 -12.71 8.66
C THR A 75 0.70 -12.42 7.18
N ILE A 76 1.38 -13.32 6.47
CA ILE A 76 1.51 -13.26 5.01
C ILE A 76 0.45 -14.18 4.45
N ASP A 77 -0.36 -13.66 3.53
CA ASP A 77 -1.33 -14.48 2.80
C ASP A 77 -0.60 -15.37 1.80
N GLU A 78 -1.18 -16.54 1.55
CA GLU A 78 -0.58 -17.60 0.75
C GLU A 78 -0.53 -17.29 -0.74
#